data_AF-A0A3C1PI54-F1
#
_entry.id   AF-A0A3C1PI54-F1
#
_cell.length_a   1.000
_cell.length_b   1.000
_cell.length_c   1.000
_cell.angle_alpha   90.00
_cell.angle_beta   90.00
_cell.angle_gamma   90.00
#
_symmetry.space_group_name_H-M   'P 1'
#
loop_
_entity.id
_entity.type
_entity.pdbx_description
1 polymer ?
#
loop_
_entity_poly.entity_id
_entity_poly.type
_entity_poly.pdbx_seq_one_letter_code
_entity_poly.pdbx_strand_id
1 'polypeptide(L)'
;DGIETTLGFGIFYDEPGTKAESELHSIVGCILNEKDTARIAWMIAKGYRVEPMGVTKSAITEFPKKNKLSFLVGVMKVYPKFTEYWNEKGYQNVPAMEIYMPDKTIFSMEVK
;
A
#
# COMPACT_ATOMS: atom_id res chain seq x y z
N ASP A 1 -9.63 -20.64 4.04
CA ASP A 1 -9.66 -19.92 5.32
C ASP A 1 -10.93 -19.11 5.58
N GLY A 2 -11.76 -18.84 4.57
CA GLY A 2 -13.09 -18.24 4.79
C GLY A 2 -13.04 -16.79 5.30
N ILE A 3 -11.91 -16.11 5.06
CA ILE A 3 -11.71 -14.68 5.29
C ILE A 3 -11.88 -14.00 3.92
N GLU A 4 -12.72 -12.98 3.89
CA GLU A 4 -12.99 -12.23 2.67
C GLU A 4 -11.98 -11.09 2.54
N THR A 5 -11.12 -11.15 1.53
CA THR A 5 -10.06 -10.16 1.31
C THR A 5 -10.51 -9.11 0.31
N THR A 6 -11.18 -8.07 0.80
CA THR A 6 -11.76 -7.01 -0.05
C THR A 6 -10.82 -5.84 -0.32
N LEU A 7 -9.83 -5.63 0.56
CA LEU A 7 -8.89 -4.52 0.52
C LEU A 7 -7.46 -5.06 0.53
N GLY A 8 -6.87 -5.27 -0.65
CA GLY A 8 -5.46 -5.63 -0.76
C GLY A 8 -4.57 -4.42 -0.49
N PHE A 9 -3.38 -4.62 0.05
CA PHE A 9 -2.38 -3.56 0.17
C PHE A 9 -0.97 -4.02 -0.20
N GLY A 10 -0.12 -3.07 -0.53
CA GLY A 10 1.33 -3.24 -0.67
C GLY A 10 2.07 -2.10 0.03
N ILE A 11 3.13 -2.40 0.76
CA ILE A 11 4.10 -1.44 1.29
C ILE A 11 5.42 -1.70 0.58
N PHE A 12 5.92 -0.69 -0.14
CA PHE A 12 7.11 -0.76 -0.97
C PHE A 12 8.22 0.07 -0.34
N TYR A 13 9.32 -0.59 0.02
CA TYR A 13 10.45 0.05 0.70
C TYR A 13 11.49 0.61 -0.26
N ASP A 14 11.49 0.11 -1.49
CA ASP A 14 12.46 0.45 -2.52
C ASP A 14 11.79 1.18 -3.68
N GLU A 15 12.51 2.13 -4.27
CA GLU A 15 12.01 2.92 -5.40
C GLU A 15 11.98 2.06 -6.68
N PRO A 16 10.84 1.96 -7.38
CA PRO A 16 10.72 1.18 -8.60
C PRO A 16 11.73 1.64 -9.67
N GLY A 17 12.44 0.69 -10.29
CA GLY A 17 13.38 0.97 -11.37
C GLY A 17 14.77 1.47 -10.93
N THR A 18 15.04 1.53 -9.62
CA THR A 18 16.36 1.94 -9.09
C THR A 18 17.29 0.78 -8.73
N LYS A 19 16.74 -0.42 -8.53
CA LYS A 19 17.46 -1.63 -8.10
C LYS A 19 17.06 -2.84 -8.95
N ALA A 20 17.82 -3.93 -8.86
CA ALA A 20 17.43 -5.19 -9.47
C ALA A 20 16.15 -5.75 -8.82
N GLU A 21 15.35 -6.51 -9.56
CA GLU A 21 14.08 -7.06 -9.05
C GLU A 21 14.26 -7.91 -7.78
N SER A 22 15.38 -8.63 -7.66
CA SER A 22 15.73 -9.44 -6.49
C SER A 22 16.06 -8.64 -5.23
N GLU A 23 16.25 -7.32 -5.37
CA GLU A 23 16.60 -6.40 -4.29
C GLU A 23 15.43 -5.51 -3.86
N LEU A 24 14.24 -5.70 -4.47
CA LEU A 24 13.03 -4.98 -4.12
C LEU A 24 12.34 -5.65 -2.93
N HIS A 25 12.17 -4.90 -1.85
CA HIS A 25 11.49 -5.32 -0.63
C HIS A 25 10.09 -4.75 -0.59
N SER A 26 9.14 -5.62 -0.28
CA SER A 26 7.76 -5.22 -0.09
C SER A 26 7.07 -6.08 0.96
N ILE A 27 6.02 -5.53 1.56
CA ILE A 27 5.02 -6.29 2.32
C ILE A 27 3.73 -6.22 1.53
N VAL A 28 3.16 -7.37 1.18
CA VAL A 28 1.85 -7.45 0.53
C VAL A 28 0.88 -8.23 1.41
N GLY A 29 -0.37 -7.79 1.42
CA GLY A 29 -1.37 -8.40 2.28
C GLY A 29 -2.77 -7.87 2.01
N CYS A 30 -3.63 -8.02 3.01
CA CYS A 30 -4.97 -7.46 2.99
C CYS A 30 -5.29 -6.78 4.32
N ILE A 31 -6.12 -5.76 4.25
CA ILE A 31 -6.65 -5.07 5.42
C ILE A 31 -7.83 -5.90 5.94
N LEU A 32 -7.79 -6.25 7.21
CA LEU A 32 -8.86 -7.00 7.87
C LEU A 32 -10.06 -6.08 8.09
N ASN A 33 -11.25 -6.57 7.75
CA ASN A 33 -12.50 -5.91 8.13
C ASN A 33 -12.74 -6.08 9.64
N GLU A 34 -13.49 -5.18 10.27
CA GLU A 34 -13.84 -5.27 11.69
C GLU A 34 -14.46 -6.63 12.05
N LYS A 35 -15.30 -7.19 11.16
CA LYS A 35 -15.93 -8.51 11.33
C LYS A 35 -14.92 -9.67 11.46
N ASP A 36 -13.72 -9.52 10.92
CA ASP A 36 -12.69 -10.55 10.89
C ASP A 36 -11.71 -10.43 12.07
N THR A 37 -11.80 -9.37 12.87
CA THR A 37 -10.91 -9.14 14.03
C THR A 37 -11.00 -10.25 15.08
N ALA A 38 -12.19 -10.84 15.28
CA ALA A 38 -12.40 -11.98 16.17
C ALA A 38 -11.59 -13.22 15.77
N ARG A 39 -11.10 -13.29 14.52
CA ARG A 39 -10.31 -14.41 13.99
C ARG A 39 -8.81 -14.18 14.05
N ILE A 40 -8.32 -13.03 14.54
CA ILE A 40 -6.88 -12.72 14.58
C ILE A 40 -6.08 -13.80 15.30
N ALA A 41 -6.52 -14.26 16.47
CA ALA A 41 -5.82 -15.30 17.22
C ALA A 41 -5.71 -16.61 16.44
N TRP A 42 -6.77 -16.98 15.71
CA TRP A 42 -6.77 -18.14 14.83
C TRP A 42 -5.81 -17.96 13.63
N MET A 43 -5.76 -16.77 13.03
CA MET A 43 -4.83 -16.45 11.94
C MET A 43 -3.38 -16.59 12.40
N ILE A 44 -3.05 -16.03 13.56
CA ILE A 44 -1.71 -16.14 14.15
C ILE A 44 -1.37 -17.61 14.43
N ALA A 45 -2.30 -18.38 15.01
CA ALA A 45 -2.11 -19.82 15.24
C ALA A 45 -1.92 -20.64 13.96
N LYS A 46 -2.42 -20.14 12.82
CA LYS A 46 -2.21 -20.70 11.48
C LYS A 46 -0.89 -20.27 10.82
N GLY A 47 -0.14 -19.36 11.44
CA GLY A 47 1.14 -18.87 10.93
C GLY A 47 1.03 -17.59 10.09
N TYR A 48 -0.14 -16.95 10.04
CA TYR A 48 -0.26 -15.64 9.41
C TYR A 48 0.40 -14.56 10.27
N ARG A 49 1.12 -13.66 9.62
CA ARG A 49 1.55 -12.40 10.24
C ARG A 49 0.37 -11.43 10.23
N VAL A 50 -0.04 -10.99 11.42
CA VAL A 50 -1.08 -9.97 11.61
C VAL A 50 -0.47 -8.85 12.43
N GLU A 51 -0.53 -7.63 11.90
CA GLU A 51 0.08 -6.46 12.53
C GLU A 51 -0.95 -5.33 12.59
N PRO A 52 -1.08 -4.62 13.72
CA PRO A 52 -1.85 -3.38 13.76
C PRO A 52 -1.12 -2.31 12.96
N MET A 53 -1.86 -1.60 12.10
CA MET A 53 -1.37 -0.40 11.45
C MET A 53 -1.91 0.82 12.18
N GLY A 54 -1.02 1.61 12.78
CA GLY A 54 -1.39 2.81 13.51
C GLY A 54 -1.89 3.93 12.59
N VAL A 55 -2.44 4.98 13.20
CA VAL A 55 -2.81 6.21 12.48
C VAL A 55 -1.55 7.06 12.29
N THR A 56 -1.27 7.43 11.04
CA THR A 56 -0.13 8.27 10.68
C THR A 56 -0.58 9.53 9.95
N LYS A 57 0.20 10.61 10.07
CA LYS A 57 0.03 11.77 9.19
C LYS A 57 0.66 11.43 7.85
N SER A 58 -0.13 11.42 6.78
CA SER A 58 0.34 10.98 5.46
C SER A 58 -0.11 11.91 4.35
N ALA A 59 0.70 12.02 3.30
CA ALA A 59 0.21 12.53 2.02
C ALA A 59 -0.51 11.38 1.33
N ILE A 60 -1.67 11.68 0.75
CA ILE A 60 -2.56 10.67 0.16
C ILE A 60 -3.03 11.18 -1.19
N THR A 61 -3.05 10.30 -2.19
CA THR A 61 -3.80 10.50 -3.42
C THR A 61 -4.58 9.25 -3.76
N GLU A 62 -5.54 9.39 -4.66
CA GLU A 62 -6.29 8.27 -5.19
C GLU A 62 -6.50 8.43 -6.69
N PHE A 63 -6.60 7.30 -7.38
CA PHE A 63 -6.90 7.26 -8.80
C PHE A 63 -7.88 6.13 -9.13
N PRO A 64 -8.77 6.34 -10.12
CA PRO A 64 -9.77 5.34 -10.48
C PRO A 64 -9.11 4.12 -11.13
N LYS A 65 -9.59 2.93 -10.75
CA LYS A 65 -9.16 1.63 -11.25
C LYS A 65 -10.32 0.96 -11.98
N LYS A 66 -10.45 1.23 -13.28
CA LYS A 66 -11.47 0.61 -14.15
C LYS A 66 -11.02 -0.74 -14.70
N ASN A 67 -9.72 -0.88 -14.96
CA ASN A 67 -9.06 -2.08 -15.49
C ASN A 67 -7.53 -2.01 -15.25
N LYS A 68 -6.80 -3.04 -15.67
CA LYS A 68 -5.33 -3.11 -15.53
C LYS A 68 -4.60 -1.95 -16.21
N LEU A 69 -5.10 -1.48 -17.35
CA LEU A 69 -4.49 -0.36 -18.07
C LEU A 69 -4.67 0.97 -17.32
N SER A 70 -5.88 1.24 -16.79
CA SER A 70 -6.09 2.43 -15.95
C SER A 70 -5.23 2.40 -14.68
N PHE A 71 -4.99 1.21 -14.13
CA PHE A 71 -4.09 1.06 -12.98
C PHE A 71 -2.66 1.46 -13.34
N LEU A 72 -2.10 0.89 -14.42
CA LEU A 72 -0.75 1.19 -14.87
C LEU A 72 -0.57 2.68 -15.19
N VAL A 73 -1.55 3.30 -15.88
CA VAL A 73 -1.52 4.74 -16.17
C VAL A 73 -1.59 5.58 -14.89
N GLY A 74 -2.38 5.15 -13.90
CA GLY A 74 -2.46 5.81 -12.59
C GLY A 74 -1.11 5.80 -11.88
N VAL A 75 -0.51 4.62 -11.74
CA VAL A 75 0.83 4.43 -11.14
C VAL A 75 1.88 5.30 -11.83
N MET A 76 1.97 5.25 -13.16
CA MET A 76 2.95 6.04 -13.93
C MET A 76 2.81 7.56 -13.75
N LYS A 77 1.61 8.05 -13.36
CA LYS A 77 1.38 9.49 -13.12
C LYS A 77 1.55 9.87 -11.66
N VAL A 78 1.14 9.00 -10.73
CA VAL A 78 1.17 9.28 -9.29
C VAL A 78 2.59 9.31 -8.77
N TYR A 79 3.42 8.32 -9.11
CA TYR A 79 4.79 8.25 -8.60
C TYR A 79 5.61 9.52 -8.88
N PRO A 80 5.71 10.01 -10.14
CA PRO A 80 6.45 11.25 -10.40
C PRO A 80 5.91 12.47 -9.65
N LYS A 81 4.57 12.57 -9.51
CA LYS A 81 3.93 13.69 -8.82
C LYS A 81 4.12 13.63 -7.31
N PHE A 82 4.16 12.44 -6.72
CA PHE A 82 4.55 12.27 -5.34
C PHE A 82 6.00 12.64 -5.13
N THR A 83 6.92 12.17 -5.97
CA THR A 83 8.34 12.52 -5.89
C THR A 83 8.57 14.03 -5.99
N GLU A 84 7.90 14.71 -6.91
CA GLU A 84 7.92 16.18 -7.04
C GLU A 84 7.47 16.86 -5.74
N TYR A 85 6.30 16.49 -5.22
CA TYR A 85 5.76 17.02 -3.96
C TYR A 85 6.68 16.74 -2.76
N TRP A 86 7.25 15.54 -2.68
CA TRP A 86 8.13 15.12 -1.59
C TRP A 86 9.42 15.95 -1.55
N ASN A 87 10.02 16.16 -2.73
CA ASN A 87 11.23 16.95 -2.91
C ASN A 87 10.99 18.43 -2.61
N GLU A 88 9.88 19.00 -3.10
CA GLU A 88 9.51 20.40 -2.83
C GLU A 88 9.33 20.69 -1.33
N LYS A 89 8.81 19.72 -0.59
CA LYS A 89 8.61 19.84 0.87
C LYS A 89 9.84 19.48 1.69
N GLY A 90 10.88 18.91 1.06
CA GLY A 90 12.08 18.43 1.75
C GLY A 90 11.78 17.27 2.72
N TYR A 91 10.78 16.44 2.42
CA TYR A 91 10.42 15.31 3.27
C TYR A 91 11.42 14.16 3.14
N GLN A 92 11.60 13.42 4.24
CA GLN A 92 12.46 12.24 4.25
C GLN A 92 11.87 11.12 3.41
N ASN A 93 12.72 10.36 2.72
CA ASN A 93 12.24 9.20 1.97
C ASN A 93 11.64 8.16 2.92
N VAL A 94 10.43 7.68 2.60
CA VAL A 94 9.67 6.71 3.39
C VAL A 94 9.07 5.67 2.46
N PRO A 95 8.73 4.48 2.97
CA PRO A 95 8.02 3.49 2.18
C PRO A 95 6.68 4.03 1.65
N ALA A 96 6.35 3.66 0.42
CA ALA A 96 5.05 3.94 -0.18
C ALA A 96 4.06 2.82 0.15
N MET A 97 2.82 3.19 0.48
CA MET A 97 1.72 2.25 0.67
C MET A 97 0.69 2.42 -0.45
N GLU A 98 0.29 1.31 -1.05
CA GLU A 98 -0.83 1.22 -1.97
C GLU A 98 -1.95 0.39 -1.37
N ILE A 99 -3.19 0.88 -1.44
CA ILE A 99 -4.40 0.13 -1.06
C ILE A 99 -5.25 -0.05 -2.32
N TYR A 100 -5.48 -1.31 -2.69
CA TYR A 100 -6.22 -1.71 -3.88
C TYR A 100 -7.68 -1.94 -3.53
N MET A 101 -8.53 -0.98 -3.91
CA MET A 101 -9.98 -1.10 -3.80
C MET A 101 -10.56 -1.63 -5.14
N PRO A 102 -11.84 -2.04 -5.17
CA PRO A 102 -12.49 -2.48 -6.40
C PRO A 102 -12.50 -1.42 -7.50
N ASP A 103 -12.75 -0.16 -7.16
CA ASP A 103 -13.00 0.97 -8.07
C ASP A 103 -11.87 2.00 -8.13
N LYS A 104 -10.96 1.99 -7.15
CA LYS A 104 -9.82 2.90 -7.06
C LYS A 104 -8.61 2.27 -6.41
N THR A 105 -7.48 2.95 -6.54
CA THR A 105 -6.27 2.68 -5.74
C THR A 105 -5.95 3.93 -4.95
N ILE A 106 -5.65 3.75 -3.67
CA ILE A 106 -5.12 4.80 -2.79
C ILE A 106 -3.61 4.63 -2.72
N PHE A 107 -2.87 5.72 -2.91
CA PHE A 107 -1.43 5.78 -2.75
C PHE A 107 -1.12 6.73 -1.58
N SER A 108 -0.26 6.29 -0.66
CA SER A 108 0.03 7.01 0.57
C SER A 108 1.50 6.91 0.97
N MET A 109 2.06 8.01 1.47
CA MET A 109 3.38 8.06 2.08
C MET A 109 3.31 8.84 3.39
N GLU A 110 3.92 8.31 4.45
CA GLU A 110 3.93 8.92 5.78
C GLU A 110 4.80 10.19 5.83
N VAL A 111 4.25 11.29 6.35
CA VAL A 111 4.99 12.54 6.54
C VAL A 111 5.58 12.54 7.95
N LYS A 112 6.90 12.38 8.04
CA LYS A 112 7.69 12.42 9.28
C LYS A 112 8.41 13.75 9.46
#